data_AF-A0A538CIU2-F1
#
_entry.id   AF-A0A538CIU2-F1
#
_cell.length_a   1.000
_cell.length_b   1.000
_cell.length_c   1.000
_cell.angle_alpha   90.00
_cell.angle_beta   90.00
_cell.angle_gamma   90.00
#
_symmetry.space_group_name_H-M   'P 1'
#
loop_
_entity.id
_entity.type
_entity.pdbx_description
1 polymer ?
#
loop_
_entity_poly.entity_id
_entity_poly.type
_entity_poly.pdbx_seq_one_letter_code
_entity_poly.pdbx_strand_id
1 'polypeptide(L)'
;MSCSVVVATSGLRPDQLAALRAALDAQAEPPGGYEVVIVEDVERRGPAAARNEGVARARGELIAFTDDDCEPDPGWLVALVARWRGRREVGVGGTLVNELRRNRFAVASQLVHDTAHAWANRGR
;
A
#
# COMPACT_ATOMS: atom_id res chain seq x y z
N MET A 1 -9.41 8.53 -13.72
CA MET A 1 -8.88 8.50 -12.34
C MET A 1 -7.51 7.87 -12.37
N SER A 2 -6.48 8.68 -12.58
CA SER A 2 -5.08 8.27 -12.43
C SER A 2 -4.75 8.02 -10.95
N CYS A 3 -3.75 7.19 -10.66
CA CYS A 3 -3.31 6.88 -9.30
C CYS A 3 -1.83 7.23 -9.06
N SER A 4 -1.50 7.74 -7.88
CA SER A 4 -0.11 7.77 -7.40
C SER A 4 0.04 6.79 -6.26
N VAL A 5 0.99 5.87 -6.38
CA VAL A 5 1.38 4.96 -5.30
C VAL A 5 2.50 5.61 -4.50
N VAL A 6 2.23 5.97 -3.26
CA VAL A 6 3.20 6.59 -2.35
C VAL A 6 3.81 5.52 -1.45
N VAL A 7 5.14 5.45 -1.47
CA VAL A 7 5.94 4.54 -0.66
C VAL A 7 6.92 5.36 0.17
N ALA A 8 6.87 5.19 1.49
CA ALA A 8 7.90 5.73 2.39
C ALA A 8 8.89 4.62 2.72
N THR A 9 10.18 4.91 2.61
CA THR A 9 11.25 3.96 2.96
C THR A 9 12.28 4.62 3.87
N SER A 10 12.92 3.81 4.71
CA SER A 10 14.09 4.23 5.50
C SER A 10 15.42 3.98 4.77
N GLY A 11 15.39 3.36 3.59
CA GLY A 11 16.59 2.94 2.85
C GLY A 11 17.33 1.74 3.46
N LEU A 12 16.89 1.24 4.62
CA LEU A 12 17.62 0.19 5.36
C LEU A 12 17.43 -1.22 4.81
N ARG A 13 16.49 -1.43 3.88
CA ARG A 13 16.03 -2.76 3.43
C ARG A 13 15.97 -2.80 1.89
N PRO A 14 17.12 -2.70 1.20
CA PRO A 14 17.17 -2.54 -0.24
C PRO A 14 16.55 -3.73 -1.01
N ASP A 15 16.72 -4.96 -0.52
CA ASP A 15 16.16 -6.14 -1.17
C ASP A 15 14.62 -6.15 -1.14
N GLN A 16 14.02 -5.75 -0.01
CA GLN A 16 12.58 -5.63 0.12
C GLN A 16 12.01 -4.51 -0.76
N LEU A 17 12.70 -3.37 -0.80
CA LEU A 17 12.33 -2.27 -1.69
C LEU A 17 12.42 -2.68 -3.18
N ALA A 18 13.40 -3.50 -3.54
CA ALA A 18 13.54 -4.04 -4.88
C ALA A 18 12.39 -5.02 -5.21
N ALA A 19 11.99 -5.88 -4.28
CA ALA A 19 10.84 -6.78 -4.43
C ALA A 19 9.53 -6.00 -4.59
N LEU A 20 9.29 -4.97 -3.76
CA LEU A 20 8.17 -4.06 -3.92
C LEU A 20 8.17 -3.40 -5.31
N ARG A 21 9.33 -2.89 -5.75
CA ARG A 21 9.45 -2.24 -7.06
C ARG A 21 9.05 -3.19 -8.18
N ALA A 22 9.53 -4.43 -8.14
CA ALA A 22 9.14 -5.45 -9.11
C ALA A 22 7.63 -5.76 -9.06
N ALA A 23 7.06 -5.86 -7.86
CA ALA A 23 5.62 -6.08 -7.69
C ALA A 23 4.77 -4.90 -8.20
N LEU A 24 5.26 -3.66 -8.04
CA LEU A 24 4.63 -2.46 -8.60
C LEU A 24 4.75 -2.43 -10.12
N ASP A 25 5.93 -2.71 -10.68
CA ASP A 25 6.13 -2.76 -12.14
C ASP A 25 5.27 -3.84 -12.82
N ALA A 26 4.92 -4.91 -12.09
CA ALA A 26 4.06 -5.99 -12.54
C ALA A 26 2.55 -5.74 -12.34
N GLN A 27 2.14 -4.57 -11.85
CA GLN A 27 0.71 -4.27 -11.64
C GLN A 27 -0.06 -4.22 -12.95
N ALA A 28 -1.27 -4.79 -12.93
CA ALA A 28 -2.27 -4.49 -13.94
C ALA A 28 -2.60 -2.99 -13.89
N GLU A 29 -2.62 -2.35 -15.06
CA GLU A 29 -2.79 -0.91 -15.15
C GLU A 29 -4.25 -0.50 -14.83
N PRO A 30 -4.50 0.33 -13.79
CA PRO A 30 -5.82 0.86 -13.52
C PRO A 30 -6.23 1.89 -14.59
N PRO A 31 -7.55 2.16 -14.77
CA PRO A 31 -7.96 3.05 -15.84
C PRO A 31 -7.55 4.50 -15.57
N GLY A 32 -6.68 5.04 -16.41
CA GLY A 32 -6.03 6.34 -16.22
C GLY A 32 -4.55 6.26 -15.85
N GLY A 33 -4.00 5.04 -15.76
CA GLY A 33 -2.60 4.79 -15.45
C GLY A 33 -2.25 5.07 -13.99
N TYR A 34 -0.99 4.83 -13.65
CA TYR A 34 -0.45 5.15 -12.35
C TYR A 34 1.02 5.55 -12.41
N GLU A 35 1.47 6.22 -11.36
CA GLU A 35 2.88 6.49 -11.10
C GLU A 35 3.27 5.99 -9.71
N VAL A 36 4.56 5.80 -9.48
CA VAL A 36 5.12 5.42 -8.17
C VAL A 36 5.99 6.57 -7.65
N VAL A 37 5.70 7.00 -6.42
CA VAL A 37 6.43 8.05 -5.70
C VAL A 37 7.06 7.43 -4.47
N ILE A 38 8.37 7.18 -4.54
CA ILE A 38 9.15 6.65 -3.43
C ILE A 38 9.85 7.83 -2.73
N VAL A 39 9.68 7.92 -1.41
CA VAL A 39 10.33 8.92 -0.56
C VAL A 39 11.18 8.21 0.47
N GLU A 40 12.49 8.45 0.42
CA GLU A 40 13.42 8.00 1.44
C GLU A 40 13.52 9.02 2.58
N ASP A 41 13.26 8.58 3.81
CA ASP A 41 13.35 9.40 5.02
C ASP A 41 14.78 9.46 5.57
N VAL A 42 15.68 10.09 4.81
CA VAL A 42 17.10 10.22 5.17
C VAL A 42 17.33 10.93 6.50
N GLU A 43 16.42 11.83 6.89
CA GLU A 43 16.48 12.60 8.14
C GLU A 43 15.85 11.88 9.35
N ARG A 44 15.28 10.67 9.17
CA ARG A 44 14.61 9.88 10.21
C ARG A 44 13.47 10.65 10.92
N ARG A 45 12.69 11.42 10.17
CA ARG A 45 11.53 12.17 10.65
C ARG A 45 10.32 11.26 10.96
N GLY A 46 10.36 10.01 10.51
CA GLY A 46 9.33 9.00 10.66
C GLY A 46 8.51 8.80 9.37
N PRO A 47 7.85 7.63 9.23
CA PRO A 47 7.16 7.24 8.00
C PRO A 47 6.03 8.18 7.61
N ALA A 48 5.36 8.82 8.57
CA ALA A 48 4.31 9.79 8.30
C ALA A 48 4.83 11.04 7.56
N ALA A 49 6.02 11.54 7.93
CA ALA A 49 6.61 12.70 7.28
C ALA A 49 6.95 12.39 5.81
N ALA A 50 7.56 11.22 5.54
CA ALA A 50 7.86 10.78 4.18
C ALA A 50 6.61 10.50 3.34
N ARG A 51 5.55 9.92 3.93
CA ARG A 51 4.25 9.75 3.24
C ARG A 51 3.63 11.09 2.86
N ASN A 52 3.64 12.08 3.77
CA ASN A 52 3.12 13.42 3.47
C ASN A 52 3.91 14.11 2.37
N GLU A 53 5.24 13.99 2.37
CA GLU A 53 6.11 14.48 1.30
C GLU A 53 5.80 13.78 -0.03
N GLY A 54 5.55 12.47 -0.01
CA GLY A 54 5.14 11.71 -1.18
C GLY A 54 3.78 12.15 -1.74
N VAL A 55 2.80 12.38 -0.86
CA VAL A 55 1.49 12.94 -1.22
C VAL A 55 1.64 14.31 -1.89
N ALA A 56 2.53 15.17 -1.37
CA ALA A 56 2.77 16.49 -1.97
C ALA A 56 3.41 16.42 -3.37
N ARG A 57 4.08 15.32 -3.72
CA ARG A 57 4.69 15.08 -5.04
C ARG A 57 3.77 14.34 -6.02
N ALA A 58 2.74 13.67 -5.49
CA ALA A 58 1.81 12.87 -6.25
C ALA A 58 0.96 13.72 -7.21
N ARG A 59 0.73 13.21 -8.42
CA ARG A 59 -0.09 13.86 -9.47
C ARG A 59 -1.37 13.10 -9.79
N GLY A 60 -1.54 11.92 -9.22
CA GLY A 60 -2.72 11.08 -9.37
C GLY A 60 -3.93 11.67 -8.66
N GLU A 61 -5.11 11.45 -9.23
CA GLU A 61 -6.39 11.81 -8.60
C GLU A 61 -6.64 10.96 -7.33
N LEU A 62 -6.15 9.72 -7.34
CA LEU A 62 -6.20 8.80 -6.21
C LEU A 62 -4.80 8.57 -5.66
N ILE A 63 -4.69 8.56 -4.33
CA ILE A 63 -3.45 8.23 -3.64
C ILE A 63 -3.60 6.84 -3.02
N ALA A 64 -2.72 5.93 -3.41
CA ALA A 64 -2.59 4.61 -2.79
C ALA A 64 -1.31 4.58 -1.96
N PHE A 65 -1.33 3.86 -0.84
CA PHE A 65 -0.16 3.66 0.01
C PHE A 65 0.20 2.19 0.08
N THR A 66 1.49 1.89 0.06
CA THR A 66 2.05 0.58 0.42
C THR A 66 3.35 0.79 1.17
N ASP A 67 3.72 -0.15 2.03
CA ASP A 67 4.98 -0.11 2.76
C ASP A 67 6.12 -0.65 1.89
N ASP A 68 7.36 -0.25 2.20
CA ASP A 68 8.58 -0.62 1.46
C ASP A 68 8.99 -2.10 1.63
N ASP A 69 8.27 -2.83 2.48
CA ASP A 69 8.41 -4.26 2.74
C ASP A 69 7.17 -5.08 2.37
N CYS A 70 6.31 -4.53 1.51
CA CYS A 70 5.14 -5.22 0.96
C CYS A 70 5.32 -5.58 -0.51
N GLU A 71 4.68 -6.69 -0.93
CA GLU A 71 4.56 -7.09 -2.33
C GLU A 71 3.06 -7.11 -2.70
N PRO A 72 2.53 -6.02 -3.30
CA PRO A 72 1.12 -5.96 -3.69
C PRO A 72 0.78 -7.01 -4.75
N ASP A 73 -0.38 -7.66 -4.61
CA ASP A 73 -0.91 -8.56 -5.63
C ASP A 73 -1.01 -7.85 -7.01
N PRO A 74 -0.75 -8.52 -8.16
CA PRO A 74 -0.79 -7.87 -9.48
C PRO A 74 -2.11 -7.15 -9.81
N GLY A 75 -3.23 -7.56 -9.21
CA GLY A 75 -4.54 -6.93 -9.38
C GLY A 75 -4.86 -5.83 -8.35
N TRP A 76 -3.95 -5.50 -7.44
CA TRP A 76 -4.18 -4.64 -6.29
C TRP A 76 -4.69 -3.24 -6.68
N LEU A 77 -4.00 -2.55 -7.59
CA LEU A 77 -4.41 -1.21 -8.02
C LEU A 77 -5.76 -1.19 -8.73
N VAL A 78 -6.00 -2.12 -9.65
CA VAL A 78 -7.27 -2.23 -10.37
C VAL A 78 -8.41 -2.46 -9.39
N ALA A 79 -8.22 -3.34 -8.41
CA ALA A 79 -9.22 -3.64 -7.39
C ALA A 79 -9.54 -2.42 -6.52
N LEU A 80 -8.52 -1.69 -6.04
CA LEU A 80 -8.71 -0.47 -5.26
C LEU A 80 -9.46 0.60 -6.04
N VAL A 81 -9.06 0.86 -7.29
CA VAL A 81 -9.69 1.89 -8.14
C VAL A 81 -11.13 1.49 -8.48
N ALA A 82 -11.38 0.22 -8.82
CA ALA A 82 -12.74 -0.27 -9.08
C ALA A 82 -13.64 -0.13 -7.85
N ARG A 83 -13.11 -0.39 -6.65
CA ARG A 83 -13.86 -0.33 -5.40
C ARG A 83 -14.15 1.10 -4.94
N TRP A 84 -13.22 2.02 -5.17
CA TRP A 84 -13.40 3.46 -4.94
C TRP A 84 -14.48 4.04 -5.87
N ARG A 85 -14.52 3.60 -7.13
CA ARG A 85 -15.52 4.05 -8.10
C ARG A 85 -16.93 3.63 -7.65
N GLY A 86 -17.83 4.60 -7.60
CA GLY A 86 -19.26 4.35 -7.38
C GLY A 86 -19.71 4.32 -5.92
N ARG A 87 -18.84 4.63 -4.94
CA ARG A 87 -19.24 4.73 -3.53
C ARG A 87 -18.82 6.05 -2.90
N ARG A 88 -19.61 6.54 -1.92
CA ARG A 88 -19.23 7.66 -1.03
C ARG A 88 -18.34 7.12 0.09
N GLU A 89 -17.13 6.71 -0.26
CA GLU A 89 -16.17 6.17 0.70
C GLU A 89 -15.10 7.22 1.06
N VAL A 90 -14.60 7.13 2.29
CA VAL A 90 -13.48 7.97 2.78
C VAL A 90 -12.11 7.29 2.59
N GLY A 91 -12.12 6.02 2.17
CA GLY A 91 -10.94 5.18 1.95
C GLY A 91 -11.31 3.76 1.53
N VAL A 92 -10.43 3.10 0.79
CA VAL A 92 -10.49 1.66 0.50
C VAL A 92 -9.19 1.02 0.98
N GLY A 93 -9.29 -0.17 1.56
CA GLY A 93 -8.16 -0.99 1.95
C GLY A 93 -8.38 -2.46 1.59
N GLY A 94 -7.31 -3.24 1.64
CA GLY A 94 -7.33 -4.68 1.41
C GLY A 94 -6.81 -5.47 2.61
N THR A 95 -6.75 -6.79 2.45
CA THR A 95 -6.12 -7.68 3.42
C THR A 95 -4.59 -7.61 3.29
N LEU A 96 -3.90 -7.65 4.43
CA LEU A 96 -2.45 -7.81 4.52
C LEU A 96 -2.16 -9.25 4.97
N VAL A 97 -1.20 -9.92 4.33
CA VAL A 97 -0.80 -11.27 4.70
C VAL A 97 0.67 -11.27 5.12
N ASN A 98 0.93 -11.71 6.35
CA ASN A 98 2.28 -11.80 6.87
C ASN A 98 2.96 -13.08 6.37
N GLU A 99 4.15 -12.93 5.77
CA GLU A 99 4.92 -14.05 5.26
C GLU A 99 5.57 -14.90 6.36
N LEU A 100 5.77 -14.34 7.55
CA LEU A 100 6.39 -15.02 8.69
C LEU A 100 5.41 -15.95 9.41
N ARG A 101 4.82 -16.90 8.68
CA ARG A 101 3.72 -17.78 9.12
C ARG A 101 4.05 -18.68 10.32
N ARG A 102 5.34 -18.86 10.64
CA ARG A 102 5.81 -19.66 11.79
C ARG A 102 6.26 -18.82 12.98
N ASN A 103 6.33 -17.50 12.83
CA ASN A 103 6.70 -16.60 13.93
C ASN A 103 5.47 -16.31 14.77
N ARG A 104 5.49 -16.69 16.06
CA ARG A 104 4.34 -16.52 16.96
C ARG A 104 3.84 -15.08 17.09
N PHE A 105 4.73 -14.09 17.00
CA PHE A 105 4.36 -12.68 17.08
C PHE A 105 3.71 -12.21 15.77
N ALA A 106 4.24 -12.66 14.62
CA ALA A 106 3.65 -12.39 13.32
C ALA A 106 2.25 -13.01 13.18
N VAL A 107 2.08 -14.26 13.64
CA VAL A 107 0.78 -14.95 13.65
C VAL A 107 -0.22 -14.23 14.56
N ALA A 108 0.21 -13.80 15.75
CA ALA A 108 -0.66 -13.02 16.65
C ALA A 108 -1.09 -11.69 16.00
N SER A 109 -0.15 -10.98 15.35
CA SER A 109 -0.47 -9.75 14.62
C SER A 109 -1.45 -10.00 13.46
N GLN A 110 -1.23 -11.08 12.70
CA GLN A 110 -2.13 -11.47 11.61
C GLN A 110 -3.57 -11.68 12.10
N LEU A 111 -3.76 -12.37 13.23
CA LEU A 111 -5.08 -12.58 13.81
C LEU A 111 -5.79 -11.26 14.18
N VAL A 112 -5.05 -10.27 14.68
CA VAL A 112 -5.58 -8.94 14.97
C VAL A 112 -6.01 -8.24 13.67
N HIS A 113 -5.15 -8.25 12.65
CA HIS A 113 -5.44 -7.66 11.35
C HIS A 113 -6.67 -8.31 10.68
N ASP A 114 -6.73 -9.65 10.65
CA ASP A 114 -7.84 -10.41 10.07
C ASP A 114 -9.15 -10.10 10.79
N THR A 115 -9.13 -10.05 12.13
CA THR A 115 -10.31 -9.75 12.94
C THR A 115 -10.79 -8.32 12.68
N ALA A 116 -9.89 -7.34 12.64
CA ALA A 116 -10.22 -5.95 12.36
C ALA A 116 -10.78 -5.78 10.94
N HIS A 117 -10.16 -6.42 9.94
CA HIS A 117 -10.63 -6.40 8.56
C HIS A 117 -12.02 -7.03 8.43
N ALA A 118 -12.24 -8.19 9.06
CA ALA A 118 -13.54 -8.85 9.07
C ALA A 118 -14.61 -7.98 9.74
N TRP A 119 -14.29 -7.32 10.86
CA TRP A 119 -15.21 -6.42 11.56
C TRP A 119 -15.58 -5.20 10.71
N ALA A 120 -14.59 -4.52 10.11
CA ALA A 120 -14.81 -3.32 9.30
C ALA A 120 -15.65 -3.56 8.04
N ASN A 121 -15.64 -4.80 7.53
CA ASN A 121 -16.35 -5.22 6.32
C ASN A 121 -17.64 -6.01 6.60
N ARG A 122 -18.13 -6.10 7.86
CA ARG A 122 -19.41 -6.74 8.14
C ARG A 122 -20.57 -5.92 7.54
N GLY A 123 -21.40 -6.56 6.72
CA GLY A 123 -22.66 -5.99 6.23
C GLY A 123 -22.53 -4.88 5.19
N ARG A 124 -21.45 -4.85 4.40
CA ARG A 124 -21.22 -3.90 3.28
C ARG A 124 -21.24 -4.56 1.91
#